data_AF-A0A0K6IUE0-F1
#
_entry.id   AF-A0A0K6IUE0-F1
#
_cell.length_a   1.000
_cell.length_b   1.000
_cell.length_c   1.000
_cell.angle_alpha   90.00
_cell.angle_beta   90.00
_cell.angle_gamma   90.00
#
_symmetry.space_group_name_H-M   'P 1'
#
loop_
_entity.id
_entity.type
_entity.pdbx_description
1 polymer ?
#
loop_
_entity_poly.entity_id
_entity_poly.type
_entity_poly.pdbx_seq_one_letter_code
_entity_poly.pdbx_strand_id
1 'polypeptide(L)'
;MGPSGLVALLAGWFVTEVGRQPWGVYGVLRTVEAASAHNLQTMTLSLVSFVMGYLAIFGLGIFYLIQLLRKGSQLIDEPPASAQRPARL
;
A
#
# COMPACT_ATOMS: atom_id res chain seq x y z
N MET A 1 -10.46 -10.02 11.15
CA MET A 1 -9.53 -9.00 11.70
C MET A 1 -8.56 -8.48 10.62
N GLY A 2 -9.03 -8.25 9.38
CA GLY A 2 -8.13 -7.98 8.25
C GLY A 2 -7.48 -6.59 8.27
N PRO A 3 -8.26 -5.50 8.11
CA PRO A 3 -7.69 -4.16 7.92
C PRO A 3 -7.31 -3.44 9.24
N SER A 4 -7.76 -3.94 10.40
CA SER A 4 -7.62 -3.23 11.67
C SER A 4 -6.17 -3.02 12.12
N GLY A 5 -5.26 -3.94 11.79
CA GLY A 5 -3.83 -3.80 12.09
C GLY A 5 -3.17 -2.64 11.34
N LEU A 6 -3.50 -2.48 10.05
CA LEU A 6 -3.01 -1.38 9.23
C LEU A 6 -3.50 -0.03 9.77
N VAL A 7 -4.79 0.04 10.11
CA VAL A 7 -5.40 1.26 10.66
C VAL A 7 -4.72 1.66 11.98
N ALA A 8 -4.47 0.70 12.88
CA ALA A 8 -3.78 0.97 14.14
C ALA A 8 -2.35 1.49 13.93
N LEU A 9 -1.62 0.94 12.95
CA LEU A 9 -0.28 1.41 12.61
C LEU A 9 -0.29 2.85 12.09
N LEU A 10 -1.20 3.18 11.17
CA LEU A 10 -1.33 4.53 10.63
C LEU A 10 -1.76 5.54 11.70
N ALA A 11 -2.68 5.14 12.58
CA ALA A 11 -3.11 5.98 13.70
C ALA A 11 -1.96 6.26 14.67
N GLY A 12 -1.13 5.26 14.98
CA GLY A 12 0.06 5.43 15.80
C GLY A 12 1.04 6.45 15.21
N TRP A 13 1.35 6.32 13.92
CA TRP A 13 2.20 7.27 13.19
C TRP A 13 1.63 8.68 13.17
N PHE A 14 0.31 8.81 12.98
CA PHE A 14 -0.36 10.10 12.98
C PHE A 14 -0.23 10.80 14.32
N VAL A 15 -0.49 10.10 15.43
CA VAL A 15 -0.38 10.65 16.79
C VAL A 15 1.06 11.12 17.06
N THR A 16 2.07 10.36 16.65
CA THR A 16 3.48 10.72 16.90
C THR A 16 3.93 11.91 16.08
N GLU A 17 3.55 11.99 14.80
CA GLU A 17 3.98 13.08 13.92
C GLU A 17 3.22 14.38 14.17
N VAL A 18 1.90 14.29 14.34
CA VAL A 18 1.06 15.47 14.60
C VAL A 18 1.26 15.97 16.03
N GLY A 19 1.45 15.07 17.00
CA GLY A 19 1.71 15.45 18.38
C GLY A 19 3.01 16.25 18.59
N ARG A 20 3.94 16.18 17.64
CA ARG A 20 5.20 16.96 17.66
C ARG A 20 5.05 18.37 17.10
N GLN A 21 3.97 18.66 16.37
CA GLN A 21 3.70 20.01 15.86
C GLN A 21 3.58 20.99 17.06
N PRO A 22 4.19 22.20 17.01
CA PRO A 22 4.70 22.92 15.83
C PRO A 22 6.20 22.69 15.52
N TRP A 23 6.86 21.72 16.15
CA TRP A 23 8.30 21.54 16.05
C TRP A 23 8.70 20.53 14.98
N GLY A 24 9.72 20.88 14.19
CA GLY A 24 10.47 19.91 13.39
C GLY A 24 11.56 19.26 14.25
N VAL A 25 12.33 20.07 14.97
CA VAL A 25 13.24 19.58 16.02
C VAL A 25 12.93 20.38 17.27
N TYR A 26 12.59 19.69 18.37
CA TYR A 26 12.16 20.34 19.61
C TYR A 26 13.18 21.37 20.09
N GLY A 27 12.72 22.61 20.28
CA GLY A 27 13.55 23.72 20.76
C GLY A 27 14.59 24.23 19.76
N VAL A 28 14.66 23.67 18.54
CA VAL A 28 15.69 24.01 17.55
C VAL A 28 15.08 24.53 16.24
N LEU A 29 14.11 23.81 15.66
CA LEU A 29 13.57 24.14 14.34
C LEU A 29 12.04 24.04 14.35
N ARG A 30 11.37 25.11 13.95
CA ARG A 30 9.90 25.11 13.78
C ARG A 30 9.52 24.61 12.39
N THR A 31 8.35 23.99 12.30
CA THR A 31 7.80 23.43 11.04
C THR A 31 7.63 24.48 9.96
N VAL A 32 7.23 25.70 10.33
CA VAL A 32 7.08 26.84 9.42
C VAL A 32 8.41 27.34 8.85
N GLU A 33 9.51 27.13 9.56
CA GLU A 33 10.87 27.51 9.14
C GLU A 33 11.53 26.39 8.32
N ALA A 34 11.02 25.16 8.40
CA ALA A 34 11.58 23.99 7.72
C ALA A 34 11.21 23.90 6.24
N ALA A 35 10.24 24.69 5.77
CA ALA A 35 9.77 24.64 4.39
C ALA A 35 10.72 25.38 3.42
N SER A 36 11.16 24.70 2.37
CA SER A 36 12.00 25.29 1.30
C SER A 36 11.19 26.23 0.40
N ALA A 37 11.79 27.34 -0.03
CA ALA A 37 11.17 28.32 -0.92
C ALA A 37 11.04 27.82 -2.38
N HIS A 38 10.04 27.00 -2.65
CA HIS A 38 9.67 26.57 -4.00
C HIS A 38 8.41 27.27 -4.51
N ASN A 39 8.28 27.39 -5.83
CA ASN A 39 7.04 27.87 -6.45
C ASN A 39 5.90 26.89 -6.17
N LEU A 40 4.73 27.43 -5.78
CA LEU A 40 3.51 26.68 -5.52
C LEU A 40 3.16 25.71 -6.67
N GLN A 41 3.32 26.15 -7.92
CA GLN A 41 3.01 25.33 -9.10
C GLN A 41 3.86 24.06 -9.15
N THR A 42 5.18 24.18 -8.94
CA THR A 42 6.09 23.03 -8.96
C THR A 42 5.79 22.06 -7.82
N MET A 43 5.46 22.58 -6.63
CA MET A 43 5.10 21.78 -5.46
C MET A 43 3.80 21.01 -5.68
N THR A 44 2.76 21.67 -6.20
CA THR A 44 1.47 21.01 -6.47
C THR A 44 1.61 19.96 -7.57
N LEU A 45 2.33 20.28 -8.65
CA LEU A 45 2.53 19.34 -9.76
C LEU A 45 3.28 18.08 -9.30
N SER A 46 4.33 18.24 -8.50
CA SER A 46 5.06 17.08 -7.97
C SER A 46 4.20 16.25 -7.01
N LEU A 47 3.46 16.90 -6.10
CA LEU A 47 2.55 16.20 -5.18
C LEU A 47 1.49 15.38 -5.93
N VAL A 48 0.84 15.98 -6.93
CA VAL A 48 -0.15 15.29 -7.77
C VAL A 48 0.49 14.12 -8.51
N SER A 49 1.70 14.31 -9.04
CA SER A 49 2.43 13.26 -9.74
C SER A 49 2.72 12.05 -8.83
N PHE A 50 3.15 12.31 -7.59
CA PHE A 50 3.33 11.26 -6.59
C PHE A 50 2.01 10.57 -6.25
N VAL A 51 0.95 11.31 -5.95
CA VAL A 51 -0.38 10.73 -5.64
C VAL A 51 -0.86 9.82 -6.76
N MET A 52 -0.79 10.28 -8.01
CA MET A 52 -1.17 9.48 -9.18
C MET A 52 -0.32 8.22 -9.33
N GLY A 53 0.99 8.32 -9.12
CA GLY A 53 1.90 7.17 -9.14
C GLY A 53 1.55 6.13 -8.06
N TYR A 54 1.33 6.57 -6.83
CA TYR A 54 0.92 5.70 -5.73
C TYR A 54 -0.43 5.03 -6.02
N LEU A 55 -1.44 5.77 -6.48
CA LEU A 55 -2.74 5.20 -6.85
C LEU A 55 -2.63 4.18 -7.98
N ALA A 56 -1.81 4.44 -9.00
CA ALA A 56 -1.61 3.51 -10.11
C ALA A 56 -0.94 2.21 -9.65
N ILE A 57 0.15 2.31 -8.88
CA ILE A 57 0.92 1.14 -8.42
C ILE A 57 0.11 0.32 -7.42
N PHE A 58 -0.46 0.95 -6.39
CA PHE A 58 -1.26 0.23 -5.39
C PHE A 58 -2.57 -0.29 -5.99
N GLY A 59 -3.24 0.49 -6.85
CA GLY A 59 -4.46 0.08 -7.53
C GLY A 59 -4.24 -1.15 -8.42
N LEU A 60 -3.20 -1.11 -9.28
CA LEU A 60 -2.85 -2.24 -10.13
C LEU A 60 -2.37 -3.45 -9.31
N GLY A 61 -1.58 -3.22 -8.25
CA GLY A 61 -1.09 -4.27 -7.36
C GLY A 61 -2.23 -4.99 -6.63
N ILE A 62 -3.17 -4.25 -6.05
CA ILE A 62 -4.36 -4.82 -5.39
C ILE A 62 -5.24 -5.55 -6.41
N PHE A 63 -5.48 -4.95 -7.58
CA PHE A 63 -6.23 -5.60 -8.66
C PHE A 63 -5.61 -6.93 -9.07
N TYR A 64 -4.29 -6.95 -9.29
CA TYR A 64 -3.55 -8.15 -9.67
C TYR A 64 -3.57 -9.21 -8.57
N LEU A 65 -3.39 -8.82 -7.30
CA LEU A 65 -3.50 -9.73 -6.16
C LEU A 65 -4.89 -10.38 -6.09
N ILE A 66 -5.96 -9.60 -6.23
CA ILE A 66 -7.33 -10.13 -6.25
C ILE A 66 -7.54 -11.06 -7.44
N GLN A 67 -7.04 -10.70 -8.63
CA GLN A 67 -7.12 -11.55 -9.81
C GLN A 67 -6.38 -12.88 -9.62
N LEU A 68 -5.18 -12.84 -9.02
CA LEU A 68 -4.37 -14.02 -8.74
C LEU A 68 -5.04 -14.93 -7.71
N LEU A 69 -5.58 -14.36 -6.62
CA LEU A 69 -6.35 -15.09 -5.62
C LEU A 69 -7.56 -15.81 -6.24
N ARG A 70 -8.26 -15.17 -7.18
CA ARG A 70 -9.39 -15.78 -7.91
C ARG A 70 -8.96 -16.92 -8.82
N LYS A 71 -7.80 -16.81 -9.48
CA LYS A 71 -7.27 -17.86 -10.37
C LYS A 71 -6.66 -19.04 -9.62
N GLY A 72 -6.02 -18.81 -8.47
CA GLY A 72 -5.37 -19.86 -7.66
C GLY A 72 -6.32 -20.97 -7.19
N SER A 73 -7.63 -20.70 -7.11
CA SER A 73 -8.64 -21.73 -6.80
C SER A 73 -8.77 -22.80 -7.89
N GLN A 74 -8.45 -22.48 -9.16
CA GLN A 74 -8.68 -23.42 -10.28
C GLN A 74 -7.58 -24.48 -10.43
N LEU A 75 -6.42 -24.30 -9.78
CA LEU A 75 -5.31 -25.28 -9.84
C LEU A 75 -5.46 -26.43 -8.83
N ILE A 76 -6.42 -26.32 -7.89
CA ILE A 76 -6.67 -27.34 -6.86
C ILE A 76 -7.78 -28.31 -7.30
N ASP A 77 -8.63 -27.91 -8.24
CA ASP A 77 -9.79 -28.69 -8.71
C ASP A 77 -9.49 -29.63 -9.89
N GLU A 78 -8.24 -29.74 -10.37
CA GLU A 78 -7.87 -30.81 -11.29
C GLU A 78 -7.70 -32.12 -10.49
N PRO A 79 -8.61 -33.11 -10.61
CA PRO A 79 -8.38 -34.40 -10.00
C PRO A 79 -7.13 -35.01 -10.65
N PRO A 80 -6.25 -35.67 -9.89
CA PRO A 80 -5.06 -36.28 -10.47
C PRO A 80 -5.47 -37.23 -11.59
N ALA A 81 -5.08 -36.89 -12.82
CA ALA A 81 -5.30 -37.69 -14.03
C ALA A 81 -4.54 -39.04 -14.02
N SER A 82 -4.14 -39.54 -12.84
CA SER A 82 -3.42 -40.80 -12.62
C SER A 82 -4.27 -41.90 -11.97
N ALA A 83 -5.57 -41.68 -11.75
CA ALA A 83 -6.49 -42.74 -11.31
C ALA A 83 -7.04 -43.62 -12.46
N GLN A 84 -6.59 -43.43 -13.70
CA GLN A 84 -6.81 -44.40 -14.78
C GLN A 84 -5.73 -45.49 -14.72
N ARG A 85 -5.82 -46.34 -13.70
CA ARG A 85 -5.10 -47.62 -13.65
C ARG A 85 -5.98 -48.63 -14.40
N PRO A 86 -5.60 -49.14 -15.58
CA PRO A 86 -6.34 -50.24 -16.19
C PRO A 86 -6.09 -51.49 -15.35
N ALA A 87 -7.06 -51.86 -14.53
CA ALA A 87 -7.16 -53.21 -14.03
C ALA A 87 -7.58 -54.11 -15.20
N ARG A 88 -6.60 -54.72 -15.87
CA ARG A 88 -6.83 -55.88 -16.74
C ARG A 88 -5.80 -56.95 -16.44
N LEU A 89 -6.26 -57.93 -15.67
CA LEU A 89 -5.90 -59.34 -15.82
C LEU A 89 -6.33 -59.83 -17.21
#